data_AF-A0A318QBM0-F1
#
_entry.id   AF-A0A318QBM0-F1
#
_cell.length_a   1.000
_cell.length_b   1.000
_cell.length_c   1.000
_cell.angle_alpha   90.00
_cell.angle_beta   90.00
_cell.angle_gamma   90.00
#
_symmetry.space_group_name_H-M   'P 1'
#
loop_
_entity.id
_entity.type
_entity.pdbx_description
1 polymer ?
#
loop_
_entity_poly.entity_id
_entity_poly.type
_entity_poly.pdbx_seq_one_letter_code
_entity_poly.pdbx_strand_id
1 'polypeptide(L)'
;MTRSRRNETGELPLPYPPATPRDNGPHPKKRKARQPDTPPAGQEDLFAHPLPPVAVPPRRVTHLDAAEVGLSFVPLRKFGPADATDGFFYIVTTMLQADSMLANGIAISPRAPVPLTERPGVMAWYADMSEDMDAIADEGGVAILRLRRFMVNDLVENDPDHTRAYGVPCYFLTGVARSAPI
;
A
#
# COMPACT_ATOMS: atom_id res chain seq x y z
N MET A 1 2.90 4.15 -63.53
CA MET A 1 2.29 2.81 -63.65
C MET A 1 1.52 2.48 -62.37
N THR A 2 0.23 2.20 -62.57
CA THR A 2 -0.77 1.44 -61.77
C THR A 2 -0.24 0.52 -60.65
N ARG A 3 -0.77 0.66 -59.41
CA ARG A 3 -1.73 -0.24 -58.68
C ARG A 3 -1.10 -1.59 -58.27
N SER A 4 -1.31 -2.24 -57.11
CA SER A 4 -2.34 -2.18 -56.05
C SER A 4 -1.88 -3.07 -54.87
N ARG A 5 -2.39 -2.73 -53.67
CA ARG A 5 -2.61 -3.46 -52.40
C ARG A 5 -2.18 -4.95 -52.33
N ARG A 6 -1.37 -5.34 -51.34
CA ARG A 6 -1.72 -5.72 -49.93
C ARG A 6 -2.78 -6.84 -49.81
N ASN A 7 -2.25 -7.98 -49.35
CA ASN A 7 -2.82 -8.93 -48.38
C ASN A 7 -3.77 -10.02 -48.90
N GLU A 8 -3.71 -11.15 -48.19
CA GLU A 8 -4.69 -12.26 -48.13
C GLU A 8 -4.39 -13.47 -49.02
N THR A 9 -3.42 -14.28 -48.56
CA THR A 9 -3.33 -15.71 -48.87
C THR A 9 -3.68 -16.46 -47.60
N GLY A 10 -4.71 -17.30 -47.62
CA GLY A 10 -4.87 -18.33 -46.60
C GLY A 10 -6.28 -18.55 -46.07
N GLU A 11 -7.30 -18.69 -46.92
CA GLU A 11 -8.50 -19.46 -46.53
C GLU A 11 -8.71 -20.60 -47.52
N LEU A 12 -8.29 -21.79 -47.11
CA LEU A 12 -8.76 -23.04 -47.71
C LEU A 12 -10.20 -23.28 -47.22
N PRO A 13 -11.14 -23.66 -48.10
CA PRO A 13 -12.52 -23.89 -47.71
C PRO A 13 -12.62 -25.09 -46.76
N LEU A 14 -13.25 -24.89 -45.60
CA LEU A 14 -13.59 -25.97 -44.67
C LEU A 14 -14.63 -26.90 -45.33
N PRO A 15 -14.49 -28.24 -45.23
CA PRO A 15 -15.48 -29.17 -45.75
C PRO A 15 -16.79 -29.06 -44.95
N TYR A 16 -17.93 -29.05 -45.66
CA TYR A 16 -19.25 -29.15 -45.06
C TYR A 16 -19.41 -30.49 -44.33
N PRO A 17 -20.03 -30.53 -43.13
CA PRO A 17 -20.33 -31.78 -42.46
C PRO A 17 -21.42 -32.56 -43.21
N PRO A 18 -21.36 -33.90 -43.23
CA PRO A 18 -22.37 -34.73 -43.88
C PRO A 18 -23.73 -34.60 -43.17
N ALA A 19 -24.79 -34.46 -43.96
CA ALA A 19 -26.17 -34.49 -43.48
C ALA A 19 -26.49 -35.89 -42.92
N THR A 20 -26.79 -35.97 -41.63
CA THR A 20 -27.28 -37.21 -41.01
C THR A 20 -28.73 -37.47 -41.45
N PRO A 21 -29.10 -38.72 -41.79
CA PRO A 21 -30.48 -39.08 -42.07
C PRO A 21 -31.31 -38.97 -40.78
N ARG A 22 -32.49 -38.36 -40.88
CA ARG A 22 -33.50 -38.38 -39.80
C ARG A 22 -34.04 -39.80 -39.66
N ASP A 23 -33.59 -40.50 -38.63
CA ASP A 23 -34.16 -41.77 -38.22
C ASP A 23 -35.42 -41.51 -37.37
N ASN A 24 -36.58 -41.90 -37.89
CA ASN A 24 -37.87 -41.80 -37.21
C ASN A 24 -37.99 -42.98 -36.23
N GLY A 25 -37.37 -42.84 -35.06
CA GLY A 25 -37.53 -43.76 -33.94
C GLY A 25 -38.90 -43.62 -33.24
N PRO A 26 -39.44 -44.69 -32.63
CA PRO A 26 -40.75 -44.66 -31.97
C PRO A 26 -40.77 -43.75 -30.74
N HIS A 27 -41.91 -43.08 -30.53
CA HIS A 27 -42.16 -42.12 -29.46
C HIS A 27 -41.77 -42.61 -28.04
N PRO A 28 -41.16 -41.75 -27.21
CA PRO A 28 -40.79 -42.11 -25.84
C PRO A 28 -42.04 -42.26 -24.96
N LYS A 29 -42.14 -43.37 -24.23
CA LYS A 29 -43.10 -43.53 -23.14
C LYS A 29 -42.82 -42.46 -22.07
N LYS A 30 -43.84 -41.67 -21.72
CA LYS A 30 -43.79 -40.68 -20.65
C LYS A 30 -43.35 -41.34 -19.34
N ARG A 31 -42.09 -41.15 -18.92
CA ARG A 31 -41.67 -41.37 -17.53
C ARG A 31 -42.41 -40.33 -16.68
N LYS A 32 -43.21 -40.79 -15.71
CA LYS A 32 -43.69 -39.91 -14.64
C LYS A 32 -42.47 -39.28 -13.99
N ALA A 33 -42.44 -37.95 -13.94
CA ALA A 33 -41.46 -37.22 -13.16
C ALA A 33 -41.57 -37.68 -11.70
N ARG A 34 -40.46 -38.17 -11.15
CA ARG A 34 -40.34 -38.34 -9.70
C ARG A 34 -40.40 -36.93 -9.12
N GLN A 35 -41.36 -36.66 -8.24
CA GLN A 35 -41.37 -35.40 -7.50
C GLN A 35 -40.02 -35.27 -6.78
N PRO A 36 -39.36 -34.10 -6.83
CA PRO A 36 -38.21 -33.86 -5.99
C PRO A 36 -38.66 -34.01 -4.54
N ASP A 37 -37.93 -34.84 -3.79
CA ASP A 37 -38.18 -35.04 -2.37
C ASP A 37 -38.14 -33.67 -1.68
N THR A 38 -39.14 -33.39 -0.85
CA THR A 38 -39.16 -32.19 -0.01
C THR A 38 -37.93 -32.22 0.88
N PRO A 39 -37.06 -31.19 0.86
CA PRO A 39 -35.87 -31.20 1.70
C PRO A 39 -36.29 -31.32 3.16
N PRO A 40 -35.56 -32.10 3.98
CA PRO A 40 -35.87 -32.26 5.38
C PRO A 40 -35.89 -30.89 6.06
N ALA A 41 -36.92 -30.66 6.90
CA ALA A 41 -37.03 -29.44 7.68
C ALA A 41 -35.76 -29.28 8.53
N GLY A 42 -35.02 -28.19 8.29
CA GLY A 42 -33.77 -27.87 8.98
C GLY A 42 -32.52 -27.80 8.08
N GLN A 43 -32.63 -28.07 6.77
CA GLN A 43 -31.52 -27.79 5.86
C GLN A 43 -31.52 -26.30 5.50
N GLU A 44 -30.77 -25.50 6.27
CA GLU A 44 -30.48 -24.11 5.95
C GLU A 44 -29.73 -24.06 4.62
N ASP A 45 -30.29 -23.36 3.63
CA ASP A 45 -29.66 -23.17 2.34
C ASP A 45 -28.44 -22.26 2.53
N LEU A 46 -27.24 -22.85 2.48
CA LEU A 46 -25.96 -22.16 2.67
C LEU A 46 -25.71 -21.04 1.64
N PHE A 47 -26.51 -20.99 0.55
CA PHE A 47 -26.46 -19.93 -0.45
C PHE A 47 -27.58 -18.90 -0.31
N ALA A 48 -28.54 -19.10 0.60
CA ALA A 48 -29.61 -18.16 0.90
C ALA A 48 -29.15 -17.00 1.78
N HIS A 49 -27.94 -17.06 2.32
CA HIS A 49 -27.34 -15.96 3.08
C HIS A 49 -26.41 -15.16 2.17
N PRO A 50 -26.52 -13.82 2.15
CA PRO A 50 -25.55 -13.01 1.44
C PRO A 50 -24.16 -13.33 1.98
N LEU A 51 -23.19 -13.50 1.07
CA LEU A 51 -21.80 -13.70 1.45
C LEU A 51 -21.40 -12.61 2.46
N PRO A 52 -20.71 -12.96 3.56
CA PRO A 52 -20.21 -11.97 4.49
C PRO A 52 -19.40 -10.93 3.69
N PRO A 53 -19.53 -9.63 4.00
CA PRO A 53 -18.82 -8.59 3.27
C PRO A 53 -17.33 -8.92 3.26
N VAL A 54 -16.74 -8.98 2.06
CA VAL A 54 -15.32 -9.22 1.89
C VAL A 54 -14.59 -8.08 2.58
N ALA A 55 -13.82 -8.40 3.64
CA ALA A 55 -13.02 -7.41 4.34
C ALA A 55 -12.04 -6.80 3.32
N VAL A 56 -12.23 -5.52 2.99
CA VAL A 56 -11.30 -4.80 2.12
C VAL A 56 -9.97 -4.75 2.85
N PRO A 57 -8.88 -5.30 2.27
CA PRO A 57 -7.59 -5.26 2.92
C PRO A 57 -7.18 -3.79 3.14
N PRO A 58 -6.58 -3.46 4.29
CA PRO A 58 -6.18 -2.08 4.57
C PRO A 58 -5.26 -1.58 3.46
N ARG A 59 -5.51 -0.36 2.99
CA ARG A 59 -4.67 0.27 1.98
C ARG A 59 -3.24 0.38 2.53
N ARG A 60 -2.30 -0.29 1.86
CA ARG A 60 -0.87 -0.24 2.18
C ARG A 60 -0.18 0.73 1.25
N VAL A 61 0.45 1.74 1.84
CA VAL A 61 1.30 2.70 1.16
C VAL A 61 2.74 2.24 1.33
N THR A 62 3.39 1.88 0.22
CA THR A 62 4.78 1.41 0.21
C THR A 62 5.77 2.52 -0.15
N HIS A 63 5.27 3.65 -0.63
CA HIS A 63 6.09 4.75 -1.11
C HIS A 63 5.33 6.07 -0.95
N LEU A 64 6.04 7.11 -0.52
CA LEU A 64 5.54 8.49 -0.48
C LEU A 64 6.43 9.36 -1.35
N ASP A 65 5.80 10.13 -2.23
CA ASP A 65 6.48 11.14 -3.02
C ASP A 65 6.94 12.31 -2.14
N ALA A 66 8.17 12.77 -2.36
CA ALA A 66 8.77 13.84 -1.57
C ALA A 66 8.01 15.18 -1.72
N ALA A 67 7.56 15.52 -2.93
CA ALA A 67 6.86 16.77 -3.18
C ALA A 67 5.43 16.73 -2.60
N GLU A 68 4.74 15.60 -2.72
CA GLU A 68 3.39 15.42 -2.17
C GLU A 68 3.37 15.66 -0.65
N VAL A 69 4.27 15.02 0.09
CA VAL A 69 4.33 15.16 1.56
C VAL A 69 5.01 16.45 2.02
N GLY A 70 5.58 17.22 1.09
CA GLY A 70 6.32 18.45 1.39
C GLY A 70 7.63 18.18 2.12
N LEU A 71 8.30 17.08 1.77
CA LEU A 71 9.59 16.70 2.32
C LEU A 71 10.63 17.78 2.02
N SER A 72 11.33 18.26 3.05
CA SER A 72 12.33 19.32 2.89
C SER A 72 13.38 19.29 3.98
N PHE A 73 14.60 19.75 3.67
CA PHE A 73 15.65 19.96 4.65
C PHE A 73 15.31 21.08 5.64
N VAL A 74 15.73 20.89 6.88
CA VAL A 74 15.66 21.90 7.94
C VAL A 74 17.05 22.12 8.54
N PRO A 75 17.58 23.36 8.48
CA PRO A 75 18.86 23.64 9.13
C PRO A 75 18.77 23.50 10.64
N LEU A 76 19.79 22.88 11.26
CA LEU A 76 19.88 22.67 12.71
C LEU A 76 19.66 23.95 13.53
N ARG A 77 20.17 25.09 13.05
CA ARG A 77 19.99 26.41 13.68
C ARG A 77 18.53 26.85 13.88
N LYS A 78 17.58 26.17 13.23
CA LYS A 78 16.15 26.43 13.41
C LYS A 78 15.58 25.79 14.66
N PHE A 79 16.32 24.92 15.35
CA PHE A 79 15.85 24.24 16.55
C PHE A 79 16.42 24.89 17.82
N GLY A 80 15.62 24.87 18.89
CA GLY A 80 15.97 25.44 20.17
C GLY A 80 15.36 24.67 21.33
N PRO A 81 15.80 24.95 22.58
CA PRO A 81 15.44 24.18 23.76
C PRO A 81 13.96 24.31 24.19
N ALA A 82 13.22 25.28 23.65
CA ALA A 82 11.82 25.54 23.97
C ALA A 82 10.91 25.35 22.74
N ASP A 83 11.33 24.52 21.79
CA ASP A 83 10.53 24.23 20.61
C ASP A 83 9.21 23.54 20.99
N ALA A 84 8.10 24.15 20.59
CA ALA A 84 6.77 23.56 20.70
C ALA A 84 6.49 22.62 19.53
N THR A 85 5.46 21.79 19.66
CA THR A 85 4.99 20.96 18.55
C THR A 85 4.45 21.84 17.42
N ASP A 86 4.64 21.39 16.18
CA ASP A 86 4.17 22.08 14.99
C ASP A 86 3.42 21.12 14.05
N GLY A 87 2.97 21.63 12.90
CA GLY A 87 2.25 20.86 11.89
C GLY A 87 3.12 19.88 11.09
N PHE A 88 4.33 19.54 11.57
CA PHE A 88 5.29 18.70 10.87
C PHE A 88 5.70 17.49 11.71
N PHE A 89 6.09 16.43 11.00
CA PHE A 89 6.97 15.41 11.55
C PHE A 89 8.37 15.60 11.02
N TYR A 90 9.35 15.15 11.80
CA TYR A 90 10.75 15.26 11.50
C TYR A 90 11.39 13.87 11.40
N ILE A 91 12.29 13.73 10.42
CA ILE A 91 13.18 12.58 10.27
C ILE A 91 14.58 13.08 10.57
N VAL A 92 15.24 12.44 11.53
CA VAL A 92 16.66 12.62 11.81
C VAL A 92 17.37 11.41 11.23
N THR A 93 18.25 11.64 10.27
CA THR A 93 18.93 10.58 9.52
C THR A 93 20.29 11.07 9.02
N THR A 94 21.04 10.27 8.27
CA THR A 94 22.30 10.69 7.66
C THR A 94 22.06 11.55 6.42
N MET A 95 23.05 12.35 6.03
CA MET A 95 22.96 13.21 4.85
C MET A 95 22.72 12.40 3.57
N LEU A 96 23.42 11.26 3.41
CA LEU A 96 23.24 10.35 2.29
C LEU A 96 21.80 9.82 2.19
N GLN A 97 21.21 9.38 3.30
CA GLN A 97 19.83 8.91 3.33
C GLN A 97 18.85 10.05 3.06
N ALA A 98 19.10 11.24 3.60
CA ALA A 98 18.25 12.40 3.39
C ALA A 98 18.21 12.82 1.92
N ASP A 99 19.36 12.86 1.24
CA ASP A 99 19.45 13.15 -0.19
C ASP A 99 18.70 12.09 -1.01
N SER A 100 18.83 10.82 -0.66
CA SER A 100 18.09 9.73 -1.31
C SER A 100 16.57 9.88 -1.14
N MET A 101 16.10 10.21 0.07
CA MET A 101 14.67 10.43 0.34
C MET A 101 14.12 11.63 -0.42
N LEU A 102 14.90 12.70 -0.57
CA LEU A 102 14.48 13.88 -1.35
C LEU A 102 14.45 13.62 -2.85
N ALA A 103 15.39 12.84 -3.37
CA ALA A 103 15.45 12.51 -4.79
C ALA A 103 14.40 11.48 -5.20
N ASN A 104 14.19 10.45 -4.37
CA ASN A 104 13.41 9.27 -4.72
C ASN A 104 12.09 9.13 -3.95
N GLY A 105 11.82 9.99 -2.97
CA GLY A 105 10.72 9.81 -2.02
C GLY A 105 11.07 8.85 -0.88
N ILE A 106 10.10 8.63 0.01
CA ILE A 106 10.27 7.77 1.20
C ILE A 106 9.74 6.38 0.90
N ALA A 107 10.63 5.38 0.88
CA ALA A 107 10.25 3.98 0.85
C ALA A 107 9.74 3.55 2.22
N ILE A 108 8.54 2.95 2.27
CA ILE A 108 7.93 2.49 3.51
C ILE A 108 7.93 0.97 3.54
N SER A 109 8.49 0.42 4.61
CA SER A 109 8.57 -1.02 4.84
C SER A 109 8.24 -1.32 6.31
N PRO A 110 7.33 -2.27 6.59
CA PRO A 110 7.11 -2.73 7.96
C PRO A 110 8.35 -3.37 8.59
N ARG A 111 9.33 -3.81 7.78
CA ARG A 111 10.58 -4.40 8.28
C ARG A 111 11.65 -3.37 8.63
N ALA A 112 11.50 -2.17 8.10
CA ALA A 112 12.40 -1.04 8.32
C ALA A 112 11.54 0.23 8.34
N PRO A 113 10.71 0.40 9.38
CA PRO A 113 9.84 1.56 9.49
C PRO A 113 10.70 2.82 9.59
N VAL A 114 10.26 3.90 8.95
CA VAL A 114 10.97 5.19 9.07
C VAL A 114 10.54 5.82 10.38
N PRO A 115 11.47 6.04 11.32
CA PRO A 115 11.13 6.62 12.60
C PRO A 115 10.92 8.13 12.42
N LEU A 116 10.00 8.69 13.19
CA LEU A 116 9.56 10.09 13.13
C LEU A 116 9.49 10.66 14.54
N THR A 117 9.82 11.94 14.68
CA THR A 117 9.63 12.68 15.93
C THR A 117 8.87 13.97 15.68
N GLU A 118 8.21 14.46 16.71
CA GLU A 118 7.78 15.86 16.76
C GLU A 118 8.99 16.78 16.98
N ARG A 119 8.79 18.06 16.69
CA ARG A 119 9.80 19.12 16.81
C ARG A 119 10.61 19.08 18.13
N PRO A 120 10.00 18.87 19.32
CA PRO A 120 10.74 18.86 20.58
C PRO A 120 11.77 17.72 20.70
N GLY A 121 11.58 16.60 19.99
CA GLY A 121 12.49 15.45 20.04
C GLY A 121 13.67 15.53 19.08
N VAL A 122 13.67 16.48 18.14
CA VAL A 122 14.69 16.56 17.08
C VAL A 122 16.09 16.70 17.65
N MET A 123 16.29 17.55 18.66
CA MET A 123 17.62 17.79 19.22
C MET A 123 18.16 16.61 20.02
N ALA A 124 17.30 15.91 20.77
CA ALA A 124 17.69 14.72 21.53
C ALA A 124 18.14 13.61 20.57
N TRP A 125 17.38 13.39 19.51
CA TRP A 125 17.72 12.39 18.51
C TRP A 125 18.92 12.79 17.65
N TYR A 126 19.04 14.06 17.27
CA TYR A 126 20.23 14.54 16.58
C TYR A 126 21.49 14.28 17.40
N ALA A 127 21.45 14.56 18.70
CA ALA A 127 22.56 14.29 19.61
C ALA A 127 22.89 12.79 19.67
N ASP A 128 21.89 11.94 19.94
CA ASP A 128 22.01 10.48 20.00
C ASP A 128 22.62 9.91 18.71
N MET A 129 22.11 10.32 17.55
CA MET A 129 22.65 9.89 16.27
C MET A 129 24.09 10.37 16.10
N SER A 130 24.40 11.62 16.44
CA SER A 130 25.74 12.20 16.37
C SER A 130 26.77 11.58 17.33
N GLU A 131 26.39 10.68 18.23
CA GLU A 131 27.38 9.97 19.04
C GLU A 131 28.18 8.94 18.21
N ASP A 132 27.58 8.41 17.13
CA ASP A 132 28.22 7.47 16.21
C ASP A 132 28.96 8.20 15.07
N MET A 133 30.02 8.92 15.44
CA MET A 133 30.81 9.76 14.54
C MET A 133 31.46 8.97 13.39
N ASP A 134 31.85 7.72 13.62
CA ASP A 134 32.49 6.89 12.59
C ASP A 134 31.49 6.50 11.50
N ALA A 135 30.27 6.09 11.87
CA ALA A 135 29.23 5.77 10.89
C ALA A 135 28.76 7.01 10.10
N ILE A 136 28.71 8.17 10.76
CA ILE A 136 28.20 9.40 10.16
C ILE A 136 29.22 10.09 9.24
N ALA A 137 30.52 9.93 9.49
CA ALA A 137 31.57 10.55 8.67
C ALA A 137 31.50 10.09 7.21
N ASP A 138 31.30 8.79 6.98
CA ASP A 138 31.18 8.20 5.65
C ASP A 138 29.85 8.58 4.95
N GLU A 139 28.79 8.83 5.73
CA GLU A 139 27.46 9.19 5.23
C GLU A 139 27.20 10.71 5.15
N GLY A 140 28.22 11.53 5.41
CA GLY A 140 28.20 12.98 5.18
C GLY A 140 27.55 13.83 6.28
N GLY A 141 27.41 13.31 7.50
CA GLY A 141 26.82 14.06 8.61
C GLY A 141 25.37 13.66 8.95
N VAL A 142 24.85 14.22 10.03
CA VAL A 142 23.44 14.10 10.41
C VAL A 142 22.61 15.19 9.73
N ALA A 143 21.52 14.78 9.12
CA ALA A 143 20.55 15.59 8.41
C ALA A 143 19.18 15.57 9.11
N ILE A 144 18.45 16.66 8.94
CA ILE A 144 17.09 16.80 9.45
C ILE A 144 16.16 17.11 8.27
N LEU A 145 15.19 16.24 8.07
CA LEU A 145 14.09 16.45 7.14
C LEU A 145 12.80 16.73 7.91
N ARG A 146 11.89 17.47 7.29
CA ARG A 146 10.51 17.62 7.76
C ARG A 146 9.52 17.22 6.68
N LEU A 147 8.35 16.74 7.10
CA LEU A 147 7.21 16.46 6.23
C LEU A 147 5.90 16.88 6.91
N ARG A 148 4.87 17.16 6.11
CA ARG A 148 3.58 17.66 6.62
C ARG A 148 2.83 16.57 7.38
N ARG A 149 2.53 16.83 8.66
CA ARG A 149 1.88 15.86 9.56
C ARG A 149 0.56 15.33 9.02
N PHE A 150 -0.31 16.22 8.55
CA PHE A 150 -1.65 15.85 8.09
C PHE A 150 -1.65 14.94 6.84
N MET A 151 -0.55 14.87 6.09
CA MET A 151 -0.44 14.01 4.91
C MET A 151 -0.13 12.56 5.25
N VAL A 152 0.44 12.31 6.44
CA VAL A 152 0.92 10.98 6.85
C VAL A 152 0.30 10.50 8.16
N ASN A 153 -0.58 11.28 8.78
CA ASN A 153 -1.15 11.00 10.10
C ASN A 153 -1.83 9.63 10.20
N ASP A 154 -2.44 9.16 9.11
CA ASP A 154 -3.13 7.86 9.09
C ASP A 154 -2.18 6.69 8.82
N LEU A 155 -0.92 6.98 8.47
CA LEU A 155 0.13 6.02 8.12
C LEU A 155 1.17 5.83 9.24
N VAL A 156 1.00 6.53 10.37
CA VAL A 156 1.94 6.49 11.49
C VAL A 156 1.40 5.67 12.65
N GLU A 157 2.32 5.01 13.35
CA GLU A 157 2.10 4.27 14.58
C GLU A 157 2.94 4.87 15.70
N ASN A 158 2.49 4.78 16.95
CA ASN A 158 3.29 5.30 18.06
C ASN A 158 4.50 4.39 18.28
N ASP A 159 5.65 5.00 18.53
CA ASP A 159 6.88 4.34 18.90
C ASP A 159 7.10 4.54 20.42
N PRO A 160 6.70 3.58 21.25
CA PRO A 160 6.78 3.73 22.71
C PRO A 160 8.23 3.73 23.21
N ASP A 161 9.16 3.13 22.48
CA ASP A 161 10.55 2.98 22.92
C ASP A 161 11.30 4.30 22.77
N HIS A 162 11.27 4.93 21.60
CA HIS A 162 11.83 6.27 21.43
C HIS A 162 11.04 7.33 22.22
N THR A 163 9.72 7.15 22.35
CA THR A 163 8.91 8.05 23.19
C THR A 163 9.40 8.05 24.63
N ARG A 164 9.74 6.87 25.16
CA ARG A 164 10.33 6.74 26.50
C ARG A 164 11.76 7.29 26.55
N ALA A 165 12.58 7.02 25.54
CA ALA A 165 13.98 7.43 25.50
C ALA A 165 14.14 8.96 25.49
N TYR A 166 13.35 9.66 24.67
CA TYR A 166 13.49 11.10 24.49
C TYR A 166 12.47 11.93 25.29
N GLY A 167 11.46 11.27 25.90
CA GLY A 167 10.41 11.95 26.68
C GLY A 167 9.44 12.77 25.85
N VAL A 168 9.36 12.51 24.54
CA VAL A 168 8.51 13.22 23.57
C VAL A 168 7.82 12.23 22.64
N PRO A 169 6.67 12.55 22.02
CA PRO A 169 6.02 11.62 21.11
C PRO A 169 6.88 11.28 19.88
N CYS A 170 7.20 9.99 19.74
CA CYS A 170 7.85 9.41 18.57
C CYS A 170 6.92 8.43 17.87
N TYR A 171 7.17 8.20 16.58
CA TYR A 171 6.29 7.44 15.71
C TYR A 171 7.08 6.62 14.68
N PHE A 172 6.46 5.56 14.19
CA PHE A 172 6.90 4.81 13.02
C PHE A 172 6.00 5.14 11.83
N LEU A 173 6.59 5.45 10.68
CA LEU A 173 5.88 5.47 9.42
C LEU A 173 5.78 4.05 8.87
N THR A 174 4.64 3.40 9.08
CA THR A 174 4.41 1.98 8.73
C THR A 174 3.70 1.80 7.40
N GLY A 175 3.02 2.84 6.91
CA GLY A 175 2.31 2.82 5.63
C GLY A 175 0.98 2.08 5.67
N VAL A 176 0.55 1.62 6.84
CA VAL A 176 -0.76 1.00 7.03
C VAL A 176 -1.75 2.11 7.32
N ALA A 177 -2.65 2.39 6.37
CA ALA A 177 -3.72 3.35 6.60
C ALA A 177 -4.70 2.80 7.64
N ARG A 178 -4.85 3.52 8.75
CA ARG A 178 -5.95 3.26 9.68
C ARG A 178 -7.24 3.66 8.99
N SER A 179 -8.10 2.68 8.67
CA SER A 179 -9.42 2.99 8.13
C SER A 179 -10.16 3.87 9.16
N ALA A 180 -10.64 5.03 8.74
CA ALA A 180 -11.53 5.83 9.57
C ALA A 180 -12.79 4.99 9.87
N PRO A 181 -13.34 5.05 11.10
CA PRO A 181 -14.66 4.47 11.33
C PRO A 181 -15.67 5.17 10.41
N ILE A 182 -16.43 4.36 9.66
CA ILE A 182 -17.59 4.81 8.87
C ILE A 182 -18.69 5.26 9.82
#